data_AF-A0A9D8UCH5-F1
#
_entry.id   AF-A0A9D8UCH5-F1
#
_cell.length_a   1.000
_cell.length_b   1.000
_cell.length_c   1.000
_cell.angle_alpha   90.00
_cell.angle_beta   90.00
_cell.angle_gamma   90.00
#
_symmetry.space_group_name_H-M   'P 1'
#
loop_
_entity.id
_entity.type
_entity.pdbx_description
1 polymer ?
#
loop_
_entity_poly.entity_id
_entity_poly.type
_entity_poly.pdbx_seq_one_letter_code
_entity_poly.pdbx_strand_id
1 'polypeptide(L)'
;MSKNTNTVTITDEIIETLLHHQHRTGVGPQKLLRGKRDVAPVGLSSSTVYNWIRRGSKSAKKDHLEFILSQWEAMPDNPYQNKRYKNYREGLEPIDPEDLEKLRLIRDMTGILPSKIFTYGSNPPSFLNANIINQWLNADGYKARPEDVEWVMETSSVILVSISEIVLHNENEK
;
A
#
# COMPACT_ATOMS: atom_id res chain seq x y z
N MET A 1 -2.28 9.25 -46.95
CA MET A 1 -2.55 8.29 -45.85
C MET A 1 -2.87 9.10 -44.59
N SER A 2 -4.15 9.26 -44.26
CA SER A 2 -4.57 10.02 -43.06
C SER A 2 -4.17 9.28 -41.80
N LYS A 3 -3.42 9.94 -40.91
CA LYS A 3 -3.13 9.45 -39.56
C LYS A 3 -4.44 9.41 -38.78
N ASN A 4 -5.06 8.23 -38.67
CA ASN A 4 -6.21 8.02 -37.80
C ASN A 4 -5.71 8.09 -36.35
N THR A 5 -5.69 9.28 -35.76
CA THR A 5 -5.34 9.48 -34.36
C THR A 5 -6.51 9.00 -33.49
N ASN A 6 -6.63 7.67 -33.32
CA ASN A 6 -7.57 7.03 -32.40
C ASN A 6 -7.11 7.17 -30.93
N THR A 7 -6.72 8.37 -30.56
CA THR A 7 -6.14 8.71 -29.27
C THR A 7 -6.95 9.82 -28.62
N VAL A 8 -7.24 9.65 -27.35
CA VAL A 8 -7.90 10.63 -26.51
C VAL A 8 -6.88 11.25 -25.56
N THR A 9 -7.07 12.53 -25.25
CA THR A 9 -6.30 13.20 -24.20
C THR A 9 -6.72 12.65 -22.85
N ILE A 10 -5.77 12.33 -21.98
CA ILE A 10 -6.06 11.97 -20.59
C ILE A 10 -6.28 13.26 -19.82
N THR A 11 -7.54 13.58 -19.56
CA THR A 11 -7.95 14.72 -18.74
C THR A 11 -8.04 14.34 -17.27
N ASP A 12 -8.18 15.34 -16.41
CA ASP A 12 -8.34 15.15 -14.98
C ASP A 12 -9.62 14.36 -14.65
N GLU A 13 -10.71 14.60 -15.39
CA GLU A 13 -11.98 13.88 -15.24
C GLU A 13 -11.83 12.39 -15.58
N ILE A 14 -11.04 12.06 -16.60
CA ILE A 14 -10.75 10.66 -16.95
C ILE A 14 -9.95 10.00 -15.83
N ILE A 15 -8.97 10.69 -15.26
CA ILE A 15 -8.16 10.17 -14.15
C ILE A 15 -9.03 9.96 -12.91
N GLU A 16 -9.89 10.93 -12.58
CA GLU A 16 -10.84 10.82 -11.48
C GLU A 16 -11.79 9.64 -11.67
N THR A 17 -12.27 9.42 -12.89
CA THR A 17 -13.11 8.26 -13.22
C THR A 17 -12.36 6.94 -13.01
N LEU A 18 -11.12 6.81 -13.50
CA LEU A 18 -10.31 5.60 -13.31
C LEU A 18 -10.01 5.34 -11.83
N LEU A 19 -9.67 6.40 -11.08
CA LEU A 19 -9.45 6.32 -9.64
C LEU A 19 -10.73 5.90 -8.91
N HIS A 20 -11.87 6.51 -9.24
CA HIS A 20 -13.17 6.16 -8.67
C HIS A 20 -13.47 4.67 -8.83
N HIS A 21 -13.32 4.13 -10.04
CA HIS A 21 -13.49 2.70 -10.30
C HIS A 21 -12.50 1.83 -9.53
N GLN A 22 -11.22 2.20 -9.50
CA GLN A 22 -10.20 1.47 -8.75
C GLN A 22 -10.52 1.46 -7.24
N HIS A 23 -11.00 2.58 -6.69
CA HIS A 23 -11.37 2.70 -5.28
C HIS A 23 -12.63 1.91 -4.95
N ARG A 24 -13.72 2.07 -5.71
CA ARG A 24 -14.99 1.37 -5.44
C ARG A 24 -14.83 -0.15 -5.51
N THR A 25 -14.02 -0.66 -6.45
CA THR A 25 -13.83 -2.10 -6.66
C THR A 25 -12.68 -2.68 -5.82
N GLY A 26 -11.70 -1.88 -5.42
CA GLY A 26 -10.47 -2.36 -4.81
C GLY A 26 -9.55 -3.15 -5.73
N VAL A 27 -9.77 -3.05 -7.04
CA VAL A 27 -9.04 -3.84 -8.03
C VAL A 27 -8.17 -2.92 -8.85
N GLY A 28 -6.85 -3.06 -8.70
CA GLY A 28 -5.88 -2.33 -9.52
C GLY A 28 -5.75 -2.90 -10.94
N PRO A 29 -5.16 -2.12 -11.88
CA PRO A 29 -5.01 -2.50 -13.29
C PRO A 29 -4.41 -3.89 -13.54
N GLN A 30 -3.42 -4.32 -12.75
CA GLN A 30 -2.82 -5.64 -12.89
C GLN A 30 -3.82 -6.78 -12.64
N LYS A 31 -4.62 -6.66 -11.58
CA LYS A 31 -5.63 -7.66 -11.25
C LYS A 31 -6.82 -7.57 -12.21
N LEU A 32 -7.16 -6.37 -12.69
CA LEU A 32 -8.23 -6.15 -13.67
C LEU A 32 -7.96 -6.89 -14.99
N LEU A 33 -6.72 -6.84 -15.48
CA LEU A 33 -6.28 -7.42 -16.75
C LEU A 33 -5.84 -8.89 -16.65
N ARG A 34 -5.77 -9.46 -15.44
CA ARG A 34 -5.31 -10.84 -15.23
C ARG A 34 -6.26 -11.82 -15.93
N GLY A 35 -5.70 -12.65 -16.81
CA GLY A 35 -6.46 -13.67 -17.57
C GLY A 35 -7.25 -13.13 -18.77
N LYS A 36 -7.07 -11.86 -19.17
CA LYS A 36 -7.81 -11.23 -20.28
C LYS A 36 -6.94 -10.90 -21.48
N ARG A 37 -5.78 -11.54 -21.62
CA ARG A 37 -4.85 -11.25 -22.73
C ARG A 37 -5.46 -11.47 -24.11
N ASP A 38 -6.34 -12.46 -24.24
CA ASP A 38 -6.93 -12.83 -25.54
C ASP A 38 -8.02 -11.85 -26.01
N VAL A 39 -8.60 -11.08 -25.09
CA VAL A 39 -9.69 -10.12 -25.36
C VAL A 39 -9.26 -8.67 -25.21
N ALA A 40 -8.11 -8.41 -24.58
CA ALA A 40 -7.60 -7.06 -24.40
C ALA A 40 -7.07 -6.48 -25.71
N PRO A 41 -7.29 -5.18 -25.99
CA PRO A 41 -6.70 -4.51 -27.14
C PRO A 41 -5.17 -4.67 -27.19
N VAL A 42 -4.63 -4.83 -28.39
CA VAL A 42 -3.19 -5.04 -28.61
C VAL A 42 -2.38 -3.89 -28.00
N GLY A 43 -1.39 -4.25 -27.19
CA GLY A 43 -0.49 -3.31 -26.51
C GLY A 43 -1.06 -2.69 -25.23
N LEU A 44 -2.28 -3.05 -24.81
CA LEU A 44 -2.80 -2.67 -23.50
C LEU A 44 -2.10 -3.48 -22.41
N SER A 45 -1.47 -2.79 -21.47
CA SER A 45 -0.82 -3.40 -20.30
C SER A 45 -1.21 -2.68 -19.02
N SER A 46 -1.07 -3.34 -17.87
CA SER A 46 -1.29 -2.71 -16.58
C SER A 46 -0.38 -1.51 -16.36
N SER A 47 0.85 -1.55 -16.87
CA SER A 47 1.81 -0.44 -16.82
C SER A 47 1.30 0.77 -17.59
N THR A 48 0.68 0.55 -18.76
CA THR A 48 0.07 1.62 -19.55
C THR A 48 -1.03 2.33 -18.74
N VAL A 49 -1.90 1.57 -18.08
CA VAL A 49 -2.99 2.12 -17.25
C VAL A 49 -2.46 2.85 -16.03
N TYR A 50 -1.46 2.29 -15.33
CA TYR A 50 -0.81 2.99 -14.22
C TYR A 50 -0.18 4.31 -14.65
N ASN A 51 0.36 4.37 -15.88
CA ASN A 51 0.94 5.59 -16.40
C ASN A 51 -0.12 6.69 -16.63
N TRP A 52 -1.33 6.34 -17.04
CA TRP A 52 -2.45 7.30 -17.12
C TRP A 52 -2.85 7.81 -15.73
N ILE A 53 -3.06 6.89 -14.78
CA ILE A 53 -3.48 7.25 -13.41
C ILE A 53 -2.44 8.13 -12.73
N ARG A 54 -1.15 7.88 -12.96
CA ARG A 54 -0.03 8.67 -12.41
C ARG A 54 0.28 9.93 -13.22
N ARG A 55 -0.56 10.30 -14.20
CA ARG A 55 -0.37 11.48 -15.08
C ARG A 55 0.94 11.46 -15.90
N GLY A 56 1.57 10.29 -16.06
CA GLY A 56 2.82 10.15 -16.81
C GLY A 56 2.64 10.02 -18.32
N SER A 57 1.40 9.82 -18.80
CA SER A 57 1.04 9.94 -20.21
C SER A 57 -0.09 10.94 -20.41
N LYS A 58 0.05 11.81 -21.43
CA LYS A 58 -0.94 12.84 -21.79
C LYS A 58 -2.06 12.32 -22.69
N SER A 59 -1.91 11.12 -23.24
CA SER A 59 -2.89 10.52 -24.13
C SER A 59 -2.99 9.01 -23.92
N ALA A 60 -4.13 8.46 -24.34
CA ALA A 60 -4.41 7.04 -24.41
C ALA A 60 -5.04 6.71 -25.75
N LYS A 61 -4.91 5.46 -26.21
CA LYS A 61 -5.75 5.01 -27.32
C LYS A 61 -7.19 4.87 -26.82
N LYS A 62 -8.16 5.26 -27.65
CA LYS A 62 -9.57 5.30 -27.27
C LYS A 62 -10.10 3.91 -26.91
N ASP A 63 -9.79 2.92 -27.72
CA ASP A 63 -10.13 1.50 -27.53
C ASP A 63 -9.58 0.93 -26.21
N HIS A 64 -8.37 1.32 -25.85
CA HIS A 64 -7.73 0.92 -24.60
C HIS A 64 -8.46 1.48 -23.39
N LEU A 65 -8.83 2.77 -23.44
CA LEU A 65 -9.55 3.44 -22.35
C LEU A 65 -10.95 2.86 -22.17
N GLU A 66 -11.70 2.70 -23.26
CA GLU A 66 -13.04 2.10 -23.26
C GLU A 66 -13.03 0.67 -22.72
N PHE A 67 -12.03 -0.14 -23.11
CA PHE A 67 -11.87 -1.48 -22.57
C PHE A 67 -11.67 -1.44 -21.04
N ILE A 68 -10.76 -0.61 -20.53
CA ILE A 68 -10.51 -0.53 -19.08
C ILE A 68 -11.73 -0.07 -18.30
N LEU A 69 -12.42 0.96 -18.78
CA LEU A 69 -13.63 1.47 -18.14
C LEU A 69 -14.73 0.40 -18.11
N SER A 70 -15.01 -0.27 -19.24
CA SER A 70 -16.02 -1.33 -19.28
C SER A 70 -15.69 -2.51 -18.36
N GLN A 71 -14.42 -2.90 -18.27
CA GLN A 71 -13.99 -3.97 -17.38
C GLN A 71 -14.20 -3.62 -15.91
N TRP A 72 -13.94 -2.37 -15.51
CA TRP A 72 -14.18 -1.94 -14.13
C TRP A 72 -15.65 -1.71 -13.85
N GLU A 73 -16.40 -1.14 -14.79
CA GLU A 73 -17.84 -0.90 -14.68
C GLU A 73 -18.61 -2.19 -14.39
N ALA A 74 -18.25 -3.28 -15.08
CA ALA A 74 -18.83 -4.61 -14.89
C ALA A 74 -18.53 -5.26 -13.52
N MET A 75 -17.61 -4.71 -12.74
CA MET A 75 -17.28 -5.27 -11.42
C MET A 75 -18.24 -4.75 -10.34
N PRO A 76 -18.63 -5.60 -9.38
CA PRO A 76 -19.38 -5.14 -8.21
C PRO A 76 -18.52 -4.23 -7.35
N ASP A 77 -19.19 -3.34 -6.61
CA ASP A 77 -18.54 -2.57 -5.54
C ASP A 77 -17.97 -3.52 -4.48
N ASN A 78 -16.81 -3.14 -3.95
CA ASN A 78 -16.19 -3.84 -2.85
C ASN A 78 -16.64 -3.20 -1.53
N PRO A 79 -17.55 -3.85 -0.76
CA PRO A 79 -18.11 -3.28 0.45
C PRO A 79 -17.06 -3.08 1.55
N TYR A 80 -15.86 -3.66 1.39
CA TYR A 80 -14.75 -3.55 2.33
C TYR A 80 -13.75 -2.44 1.96
N GLN A 81 -13.72 -1.95 0.72
CA GLN A 81 -12.76 -0.89 0.34
C GLN A 81 -13.19 0.52 0.73
N ASN A 82 -14.47 0.84 0.56
CA ASN A 82 -15.01 2.10 1.06
C ASN A 82 -14.92 2.19 2.60
N LYS A 83 -14.93 1.05 3.30
CA LYS A 83 -14.64 0.98 4.75
C LYS A 83 -13.15 1.13 5.06
N ARG A 84 -12.26 0.52 4.26
CA ARG A 84 -10.79 0.61 4.45
C ARG A 84 -10.24 2.03 4.39
N TYR A 85 -10.68 2.84 3.42
CA TYR A 85 -10.18 4.21 3.26
C TYR A 85 -10.80 5.21 4.24
N LYS A 86 -12.10 5.06 4.57
CA LYS A 86 -12.78 5.97 5.50
C LYS A 86 -12.40 5.69 6.96
N ASN A 87 -12.31 4.41 7.35
CA ASN A 87 -12.03 4.06 8.74
C ASN A 87 -10.55 4.27 9.11
N TYR A 88 -9.58 4.02 8.22
CA TYR A 88 -8.15 4.16 8.56
C TYR A 88 -7.77 5.56 9.04
N ARG A 89 -8.38 6.61 8.50
CA ARG A 89 -8.09 8.01 8.87
C ARG A 89 -8.80 8.48 10.14
N GLU A 90 -9.80 7.73 10.60
CA GLU A 90 -10.51 8.01 11.84
C GLU A 90 -9.68 7.49 13.02
N GLY A 91 -9.43 8.36 14.01
CA GLY A 91 -8.60 8.03 15.18
C GLY A 91 -7.08 8.13 14.98
N LEU A 92 -6.62 8.77 13.89
CA LEU A 92 -5.18 9.03 13.71
C LEU A 92 -4.71 10.19 14.58
N GLU A 93 -3.81 9.89 15.50
CA GLU A 93 -3.19 10.84 16.40
C GLU A 93 -1.69 10.98 16.07
N PRO A 94 -1.07 12.14 16.36
CA PRO A 94 0.38 12.25 16.30
C PRO A 94 1.02 11.15 17.14
N ILE A 95 1.98 10.44 16.58
CA ILE A 95 2.77 9.47 17.37
C ILE A 95 3.58 10.28 18.39
N ASP A 96 3.59 9.83 19.65
CA ASP A 96 4.42 10.45 20.68
C ASP A 96 5.90 10.43 20.21
N PRO A 97 6.59 11.58 20.19
CA PRO A 97 8.00 11.64 19.83
C PRO A 97 8.89 10.67 20.64
N GLU A 98 8.55 10.43 21.91
CA GLU A 98 9.29 9.49 22.76
C GLU A 98 9.14 8.04 22.27
N ASP A 99 7.93 7.63 21.91
CA ASP A 99 7.68 6.30 21.36
C ASP A 99 8.35 6.12 20.00
N LEU A 100 8.32 7.17 19.18
CA LEU A 100 8.98 7.14 17.87
C LEU A 100 10.50 6.97 18.02
N GLU A 101 11.10 7.66 18.99
CA GLU A 101 12.53 7.53 19.27
C GLU A 101 12.90 6.15 19.81
N LYS A 102 12.08 5.57 20.70
CA LYS A 102 12.25 4.18 21.15
C LYS A 102 12.22 3.21 19.98
N LEU A 103 11.26 3.33 19.06
CA LEU A 103 11.18 2.44 17.90
C LEU A 103 12.38 2.59 16.96
N ARG A 104 12.89 3.82 16.77
CA ARG A 104 14.11 4.08 15.99
C ARG A 104 15.33 3.44 16.65
N LEU A 105 15.49 3.60 17.95
CA LEU A 105 16.57 2.97 18.70
C LEU A 105 16.53 1.45 18.58
N ILE A 106 15.35 0.82 18.69
CA ILE A 106 15.19 -0.63 18.53
C ILE A 106 15.59 -1.06 17.11
N ARG A 107 15.13 -0.36 16.07
CA ARG A 107 15.53 -0.63 14.69
C ARG A 107 17.05 -0.55 14.54
N ASP A 108 17.66 0.50 15.07
CA ASP A 108 19.09 0.75 14.90
C ASP A 108 19.94 -0.26 15.67
N MET A 109 19.49 -0.69 16.86
CA MET A 109 20.17 -1.72 17.66
C MET A 109 20.03 -3.12 17.08
N THR A 110 18.87 -3.46 16.52
CA THR A 110 18.58 -4.82 16.04
C THR A 110 18.88 -5.01 14.55
N GLY A 111 18.96 -3.93 13.78
CA GLY A 111 19.01 -3.94 12.31
C GLY A 111 17.76 -4.53 11.64
N ILE A 112 16.72 -4.85 12.43
CA ILE A 112 15.57 -5.64 12.03
C ILE A 112 14.31 -4.87 12.40
N LEU A 113 13.72 -4.12 11.48
CA LEU A 113 12.30 -3.67 11.49
C LEU A 113 12.03 -3.01 10.14
N PRO A 114 10.94 -3.34 9.40
CA PRO A 114 9.58 -3.59 9.91
C PRO A 114 8.86 -4.85 9.36
N SER A 115 9.51 -5.69 8.56
CA SER A 115 8.89 -6.93 8.06
C SER A 115 8.88 -8.05 9.10
N LYS A 116 9.87 -8.07 9.99
CA LYS A 116 10.06 -9.12 11.00
C LYS A 116 9.15 -8.99 12.20
N ILE A 117 8.67 -7.80 12.54
CA ILE A 117 7.78 -7.60 13.69
C ILE A 117 6.49 -8.44 13.58
N PHE A 118 5.97 -8.58 12.37
CA PHE A 118 4.80 -9.43 12.07
C PHE A 118 5.06 -10.94 12.21
N THR A 119 6.31 -11.36 12.39
CA THR A 119 6.65 -12.77 12.67
C THR A 119 6.55 -13.10 14.16
N TYR A 120 6.71 -12.10 15.03
CA TYR A 120 6.72 -12.29 16.49
C TYR A 120 5.42 -11.83 17.15
N GLY A 121 4.73 -10.86 16.54
CA GLY A 121 3.48 -10.33 17.08
C GLY A 121 2.29 -11.23 16.83
N SER A 122 1.47 -11.44 17.86
CA SER A 122 0.17 -12.10 17.73
C SER A 122 -0.90 -11.06 17.35
N ASN A 123 -1.87 -11.47 16.52
CA ASN A 123 -3.01 -10.64 16.11
C ASN A 123 -2.63 -9.24 15.57
N PRO A 124 -1.86 -9.15 14.48
CA PRO A 124 -1.45 -7.86 13.94
C PRO A 124 -2.67 -7.01 13.55
N PRO A 125 -2.64 -5.68 13.80
CA PRO A 125 -3.72 -4.80 13.39
C PRO A 125 -3.99 -4.90 11.90
N SER A 126 -5.26 -5.00 11.53
CA SER A 126 -5.68 -5.34 10.16
C SER A 126 -5.27 -4.32 9.09
N PHE A 127 -4.91 -3.10 9.50
CA PHE A 127 -4.51 -2.01 8.61
C PHE A 127 -3.01 -1.71 8.67
N LEU A 128 -2.31 -2.24 9.67
CA LEU A 128 -0.89 -2.02 9.86
C LEU A 128 -0.09 -2.94 8.94
N ASN A 129 0.93 -2.38 8.28
CA ASN A 129 1.86 -3.16 7.47
C ASN A 129 3.27 -2.55 7.57
N ALA A 130 4.26 -3.29 7.12
CA ALA A 130 5.66 -2.88 7.23
C ALA A 130 5.96 -1.53 6.56
N ASN A 131 5.28 -1.19 5.47
CA ASN A 131 5.47 0.10 4.81
C ASN A 131 4.94 1.27 5.66
N ILE A 132 3.83 1.10 6.36
CA ILE A 132 3.29 2.11 7.28
C ILE A 132 4.29 2.36 8.42
N ILE A 133 4.79 1.30 9.06
CA ILE A 133 5.80 1.42 10.13
C ILE A 133 7.06 2.11 9.59
N ASN A 134 7.53 1.74 8.40
CA ASN A 134 8.65 2.43 7.76
C ASN A 134 8.41 3.93 7.58
N GLN A 135 7.18 4.34 7.24
CA GLN A 135 6.88 5.76 7.11
C GLN A 135 6.93 6.49 8.45
N TRP A 136 6.50 5.85 9.53
CA TRP A 136 6.63 6.41 10.88
C TRP A 136 8.10 6.67 11.20
N LEU A 137 8.94 5.64 11.04
CA LEU A 137 10.35 5.71 11.42
C LEU A 137 11.18 6.71 10.60
N ASN A 138 10.74 7.03 9.39
CA ASN A 138 11.45 7.91 8.46
C ASN A 138 10.90 9.35 8.38
N ALA A 139 9.74 9.63 8.99
CA ALA A 139 9.12 10.96 8.92
C ALA A 139 8.69 11.44 10.31
N ASP A 140 9.14 12.64 10.68
CA ASP A 140 8.66 13.30 11.89
C ASP A 140 7.22 13.80 11.70
N GLY A 141 6.42 13.78 12.77
CA GLY A 141 5.03 14.25 12.75
C GLY A 141 4.06 13.33 12.02
N TYR A 142 4.44 12.06 11.78
CA TYR A 142 3.51 11.07 11.24
C TYR A 142 2.37 10.80 12.23
N LYS A 143 1.18 10.47 11.70
CA LYS A 143 0.02 10.10 12.51
C LYS A 143 -0.31 8.63 12.37
N ALA A 144 -0.55 7.98 13.49
CA ALA A 144 -0.93 6.58 13.57
C ALA A 144 -2.11 6.44 14.53
N ARG A 145 -2.71 5.26 14.54
CA ARG A 145 -3.68 4.95 15.58
C ARG A 145 -2.92 4.54 16.84
N PRO A 146 -3.33 5.00 18.03
CA PRO A 146 -2.66 4.62 19.28
C PRO A 146 -2.51 3.11 19.45
N GLU A 147 -3.55 2.32 19.10
CA GLU A 147 -3.49 0.87 19.21
C GLU A 147 -2.49 0.20 18.25
N ASP A 148 -2.23 0.81 17.09
CA ASP A 148 -1.23 0.30 16.15
C ASP A 148 0.19 0.58 16.68
N VAL A 149 0.41 1.75 17.30
CA VAL A 149 1.70 2.12 17.91
C VAL A 149 1.98 1.22 19.11
N GLU A 150 0.99 1.03 19.99
CA GLU A 150 1.09 0.17 21.16
C GLU A 150 1.46 -1.26 20.77
N TRP A 151 0.78 -1.84 19.78
CA TRP A 151 1.08 -3.19 19.29
C TRP A 151 2.52 -3.30 18.74
N VAL A 152 3.00 -2.27 18.03
CA VAL A 152 4.38 -2.24 17.51
C VAL A 152 5.39 -2.14 18.66
N MET A 153 5.12 -1.33 19.68
CA MET A 153 5.98 -1.20 20.86
C MET A 153 6.07 -2.50 21.65
N GLU A 154 4.92 -3.14 21.92
CA GLU A 154 4.85 -4.42 22.63
C GLU A 154 5.63 -5.51 21.88
N THR A 155 5.35 -5.64 20.58
CA THR A 155 6.01 -6.67 19.77
C THR A 155 7.52 -6.42 19.62
N SER A 156 7.94 -5.16 19.51
CA SER A 156 9.36 -4.80 19.45
C SER A 156 10.09 -5.13 20.76
N SER A 157 9.41 -5.00 21.90
CA SER A 157 9.94 -5.37 23.22
C SER A 157 10.17 -6.88 23.33
N VAL A 158 9.23 -7.70 22.84
CA VAL A 158 9.39 -9.17 22.78
C VAL A 158 10.61 -9.58 21.95
N ILE A 159 10.84 -8.90 20.82
CA ILE A 159 11.99 -9.15 19.95
C ILE A 159 13.30 -8.83 20.69
N LEU A 160 13.37 -7.70 21.40
CA LEU A 160 14.55 -7.32 22.18
C LEU A 160 14.89 -8.34 23.27
N VAL A 161 13.87 -8.81 24.02
CA VAL A 161 14.07 -9.86 25.04
C VAL A 161 14.60 -11.13 24.38
N SER A 162 13.99 -11.57 23.29
CA SER A 162 14.40 -12.78 22.56
C SER A 162 15.85 -12.70 22.05
N ILE A 163 16.26 -11.54 21.52
CA ILE A 163 17.64 -11.31 21.07
C ILE A 163 18.60 -11.33 22.26
N SER A 164 18.24 -10.70 23.37
CA SER A 164 19.09 -10.61 24.56
C SER A 164 19.34 -11.99 25.17
N GLU A 165 18.32 -12.84 25.24
CA GLU A 165 18.43 -14.23 25.70
C GLU A 165 19.36 -15.07 24.82
N ILE A 166 19.29 -14.90 23.50
CA ILE A 166 20.18 -15.59 22.54
C ILE A 166 21.63 -15.16 22.73
N VAL A 167 21.89 -13.85 22.90
CA VAL A 167 23.25 -13.34 23.11
C VAL A 167 23.84 -13.87 24.41
N LEU A 168 23.08 -13.84 25.51
CA LEU A 168 23.52 -14.35 26.82
C LEU A 168 23.81 -15.85 26.80
N HIS A 169 23.05 -16.65 26.05
CA HIS A 169 23.31 -18.09 25.94
C HIS A 169 24.64 -18.38 25.22
N ASN A 170 24.92 -17.64 24.14
CA ASN A 170 26.15 -17.81 23.35
C ASN A 170 27.43 -17.33 24.06
N GLU A 171 27.32 -16.46 25.06
CA GLU A 171 28.46 -16.00 25.87
C GLU A 171 28.80 -16.94 27.03
N ASN A 172 27.83 -17.71 27.55
CA ASN A 172 28.04 -18.67 28.63
C ASN A 172 28.57 -20.04 28.15
N GLU A 173 28.60 -20.29 26.84
CA GLU A 173 29.15 -21.50 26.21
C GLU A 173 30.60 -21.32 25.69
N LYS A 174 31.24 -20.17 25.98
CA LYS A 174 32.65 -19.88 25.68
C LYS A 174 33.52 -19.88 26.93
#